data_AF-A0A822BM58-F1
#
_entry.id   AF-A0A822BM58-F1
#
_cell.length_a   1.000
_cell.length_b   1.000
_cell.length_c   1.000
_cell.angle_alpha   90.00
_cell.angle_beta   90.00
_cell.angle_gamma   90.00
#
_symmetry.space_group_name_H-M   'P 1'
#
loop_
_entity.id
_entity.type
_entity.pdbx_description
1 polymer ?
#
loop_
_entity_poly.entity_id
_entity_poly.type
_entity_poly.pdbx_seq_one_letter_code
_entity_poly.pdbx_strand_id
1 'polypeptide(L)'
;LGSATVLIGDPSGRSTERKQSLSNDDIVSNTENIERLIRLIFQNHEKYFWKEQQKKLMPLTVVNNLSFYENMNTITFVSTYGPHFRMNQLLSRKV
;
A
#
# COMPACT_ATOMS: atom_id res chain seq x y z
N LEU A 1 0.90 -1.10 4.03
CA LEU A 1 1.54 -2.04 3.09
C LEU A 1 0.58 -2.34 1.96
N GLY A 2 1.12 -2.49 0.75
CA GLY A 2 0.34 -2.54 -0.49
C GLY A 2 0.34 -3.91 -1.17
N SER A 3 0.18 -5.01 -0.44
CA SER A 3 0.35 -6.36 -1.00
C SER A 3 -0.73 -6.74 -2.03
N ALA A 4 -1.95 -6.21 -1.94
CA ALA A 4 -2.95 -6.40 -3.00
C ALA A 4 -2.65 -5.51 -4.21
N THR A 5 -2.35 -4.24 -3.99
CA THR A 5 -2.08 -3.28 -5.07
C THR A 5 -0.79 -3.59 -5.84
N VAL A 6 0.19 -4.26 -5.22
CA VAL A 6 1.42 -4.65 -5.91
C VAL A 6 1.17 -5.76 -6.93
N LEU A 7 0.11 -6.57 -6.79
CA LEU A 7 -0.30 -7.57 -7.77
C LEU A 7 -0.74 -6.92 -9.10
N ILE A 8 -1.42 -5.77 -9.02
CA ILE A 8 -1.87 -4.99 -10.18
C ILE A 8 -0.72 -4.13 -10.72
N GLY A 9 0.00 -3.46 -9.82
CA GLY A 9 1.01 -2.47 -10.15
C GLY A 9 0.43 -1.06 -10.34
N ASP A 10 1.20 -0.07 -9.92
CA ASP A 10 0.89 1.34 -10.15
C ASP A 10 1.56 1.79 -11.47
N PRO A 11 0.79 2.21 -12.49
CA PRO A 11 1.33 2.67 -13.76
C PRO A 11 1.92 4.09 -13.68
N SER A 12 1.68 4.82 -12.59
CA SER A 12 2.08 6.22 -12.45
C SER A 12 3.57 6.43 -12.73
N GLY A 13 3.88 7.30 -13.69
CA GLY A 13 5.24 7.66 -14.08
C GLY A 13 5.98 6.58 -14.88
N ARG A 14 5.27 5.60 -15.44
CA ARG A 14 5.85 4.53 -16.28
C ARG A 14 5.32 4.61 -17.70
N SER A 15 6.23 4.55 -18.67
CA SER A 15 5.92 4.47 -20.10
C SER A 15 5.71 3.05 -20.61
N THR A 16 5.94 2.04 -19.76
CA THR A 16 5.81 0.62 -20.11
C THR A 16 5.07 -0.13 -19.02
N GLU A 17 4.30 -1.12 -19.43
CA GLU A 17 3.69 -2.07 -18.51
C GLU A 17 4.74 -2.84 -17.73
N ARG A 18 4.36 -3.30 -16.54
CA ARG A 18 5.23 -4.16 -15.74
C ARG A 18 5.39 -5.49 -16.48
N LYS A 19 6.60 -5.75 -16.99
CA LYS A 19 6.94 -6.91 -17.82
C LYS A 19 6.81 -8.27 -17.13
N GLN A 20 6.84 -8.32 -15.80
CA GLN A 20 6.75 -9.56 -15.01
C GLN A 20 5.83 -9.39 -13.81
N SER A 21 4.90 -10.34 -13.66
CA SER A 21 4.16 -10.51 -12.41
C SER A 21 5.13 -11.01 -11.34
N LEU A 22 5.09 -10.40 -10.15
CA LEU A 22 5.83 -10.90 -9.00
C LEU A 22 5.21 -12.23 -8.55
N SER A 23 6.05 -13.14 -8.05
CA SER A 23 5.55 -14.34 -7.38
C SER A 23 4.93 -13.96 -6.02
N ASN A 24 4.04 -14.81 -5.51
CA ASN A 24 3.46 -14.60 -4.18
C ASN A 24 4.55 -14.59 -3.09
N ASP A 25 5.55 -15.47 -3.22
CA ASP A 25 6.67 -15.55 -2.27
C ASP A 25 7.50 -14.25 -2.25
N ASP A 26 7.76 -13.67 -3.43
CA ASP A 26 8.42 -12.37 -3.53
C ASP A 26 7.58 -11.27 -2.87
N ILE A 27 6.27 -11.27 -3.07
CA ILE A 27 5.38 -10.27 -2.49
C ILE A 27 5.36 -10.38 -0.96
N VAL A 28 5.27 -11.59 -0.42
CA VAL A 28 5.29 -11.84 1.03
C VAL A 28 6.62 -11.37 1.61
N SER A 29 7.74 -11.86 1.08
CA SER A 29 9.08 -11.51 1.54
C SER A 29 9.36 -10.00 1.46
N ASN A 30 8.97 -9.35 0.36
CA ASN A 30 9.12 -7.90 0.22
C ASN A 30 8.23 -7.13 1.20
N THR A 31 6.99 -7.58 1.40
CA THR A 31 6.05 -6.95 2.34
C THR A 31 6.58 -6.98 3.77
N GLU A 32 7.06 -8.14 4.23
CA GLU A 32 7.63 -8.32 5.56
C GLU A 32 8.88 -7.44 5.77
N ASN A 33 9.75 -7.39 4.76
CA ASN A 33 10.96 -6.56 4.81
C ASN A 33 10.63 -5.06 4.84
N ILE A 34 9.67 -4.60 4.03
CA ILE A 34 9.22 -3.21 4.03
C ILE A 34 8.59 -2.85 5.39
N GLU A 35 7.77 -3.73 5.96
CA GLU A 35 7.20 -3.52 7.29
C GLU A 35 8.28 -3.34 8.35
N ARG A 36 9.27 -4.25 8.37
CA ARG A 36 10.40 -4.20 9.28
C ARG A 36 11.16 -2.88 9.16
N LEU A 37 11.40 -2.41 7.94
CA LEU A 37 12.08 -1.13 7.70
C LEU A 37 11.26 0.06 8.20
N ILE A 38 9.94 0.10 7.97
CA ILE A 38 9.07 1.16 8.50
C ILE A 38 9.14 1.18 10.03
N ARG A 39 9.03 0.02 10.68
CA ARG A 39 9.14 -0.07 12.15
C ARG A 39 10.49 0.42 12.64
N LEU A 40 11.58 0.05 11.97
CA LEU A 40 12.92 0.50 12.31
C LEU A 40 13.09 2.02 12.15
N ILE A 41 12.50 2.62 11.13
CA ILE A 41 12.51 4.08 10.94
C ILE A 41 11.84 4.78 12.13
N PHE A 42 10.68 4.29 12.58
CA PHE A 42 9.98 4.87 13.74
C PHE A 42 10.74 4.65 15.06
N GLN A 43 11.34 3.47 15.25
CA GLN A 43 12.21 3.22 16.40
C GLN A 43 13.44 4.13 16.43
N ASN A 44 14.06 4.35 15.28
CA ASN A 44 15.18 5.28 15.16
C ASN A 44 14.73 6.74 15.38
N HIS A 45 13.54 7.11 14.89
CA HIS A 45 12.96 8.41 15.18
C HIS A 45 12.78 8.62 16.69
N GLU A 46 12.17 7.66 17.38
CA GLU A 46 12.01 7.69 18.84
C GLU A 46 13.36 7.80 19.57
N LYS A 47 14.35 7.02 19.13
CA LYS A 47 15.67 6.96 19.79
C LYS A 47 16.52 8.22 19.58
N TYR A 48 16.54 8.76 18.37
CA TYR A 48 17.53 9.76 17.96
C TYR A 48 16.95 11.17 17.77
N PHE A 49 15.64 11.29 17.53
CA PHE A 49 15.02 12.57 17.14
C PHE A 49 13.88 13.00 18.06
N TRP A 50 13.26 12.08 18.81
CA TRP A 50 12.17 12.39 19.71
C TRP A 50 12.68 13.05 21.00
N LYS A 51 12.55 14.38 21.06
CA LYS A 51 13.04 15.22 22.17
C LYS A 51 12.04 15.37 23.31
N GLU A 52 10.76 15.01 23.10
CA GLU A 52 9.71 15.07 24.13
C GLU A 52 9.79 13.84 25.06
N GLN A 53 10.86 13.76 25.86
CA GLN A 53 11.14 12.63 26.76
C GLN A 53 10.04 12.38 27.81
N GLN A 54 9.17 13.36 28.06
CA GLN A 54 8.04 13.25 28.98
C GLN A 54 6.78 12.64 28.36
N LYS A 55 6.75 12.44 27.02
CA LYS A 55 5.63 11.80 26.32
C LYS A 55 6.15 10.64 25.48
N LYS A 56 5.49 9.49 25.58
CA LYS A 56 5.76 8.37 24.68
C LYS A 56 5.37 8.75 23.25
N LEU A 57 6.20 8.36 22.28
CA LEU A 57 5.82 8.46 20.87
C LEU A 57 4.55 7.64 20.64
N MET A 58 3.62 8.18 19.84
CA MET A 58 2.40 7.44 19.51
C MET A 58 2.73 6.11 18.82
N PRO A 59 2.01 5.03 19.16
CA PRO A 59 2.29 3.72 18.58
C PRO A 59 2.04 3.72 17.07
N LEU A 60 2.96 3.11 16.33
CA LEU A 60 2.82 2.92 14.90
C LEU A 60 1.81 1.80 14.61
N THR A 61 0.76 2.13 13.86
CA THR A 61 -0.14 1.14 13.26
C THR A 61 0.27 0.87 11.82
N VAL A 62 0.66 -0.35 11.52
CA VAL A 62 0.89 -0.81 10.14
C VAL A 62 -0.31 -1.65 9.71
N VAL A 63 -0.90 -1.29 8.58
CA VAL A 63 -2.01 -2.04 7.96
C VAL A 63 -1.58 -2.55 6.59
N ASN A 64 -2.11 -3.70 6.16
CA ASN A 64 -1.90 -4.24 4.82
C ASN A 64 -3.21 -4.23 4.05
N ASN A 65 -3.22 -3.67 2.83
CA ASN A 65 -4.44 -3.59 2.04
C ASN A 65 -4.97 -4.93 1.53
N LEU A 66 -4.15 -5.99 1.60
CA LEU A 66 -4.63 -7.33 1.35
C LEU A 66 -5.76 -7.74 2.29
N SER A 67 -5.74 -7.32 3.57
CA SER A 67 -6.72 -7.76 4.57
C SER A 67 -8.18 -7.41 4.22
N PHE A 68 -8.40 -6.33 3.47
CA PHE A 68 -9.73 -5.92 3.03
C PHE A 68 -10.01 -6.24 1.56
N TYR A 69 -8.99 -6.33 0.70
CA TYR A 69 -9.21 -6.69 -0.70
C TYR A 69 -9.34 -8.20 -0.93
N GLU A 70 -8.70 -9.03 -0.10
CA GLU A 70 -8.73 -10.51 -0.21
C GLU A 70 -10.16 -11.06 -0.15
N ASN A 71 -11.00 -10.45 0.69
CA ASN A 71 -12.39 -10.86 0.88
C ASN A 71 -13.39 -10.02 0.07
N MET A 72 -12.92 -9.15 -0.82
CA MET A 72 -13.79 -8.26 -1.59
C MET A 72 -14.23 -8.92 -2.90
N ASN A 73 -15.52 -9.23 -2.99
CA ASN A 73 -16.10 -9.75 -4.22
C ASN A 73 -16.10 -8.69 -5.33
N THR A 74 -15.71 -9.07 -6.54
CA THR A 74 -15.62 -8.16 -7.70
C THR A 74 -16.98 -7.55 -8.07
N ILE A 75 -18.07 -8.32 -8.04
CA ILE A 75 -19.42 -7.81 -8.32
C ILE A 75 -19.79 -6.78 -7.26
N THR A 76 -19.55 -7.08 -5.97
CA THR A 76 -19.80 -6.14 -4.88
C THR A 76 -18.97 -4.85 -5.03
N PHE A 77 -17.70 -4.97 -5.43
CA PHE A 77 -16.85 -3.81 -5.67
C PHE A 77 -17.42 -2.91 -6.78
N VAL A 78 -17.74 -3.50 -7.94
CA VAL A 78 -18.26 -2.75 -9.08
C VAL A 78 -19.65 -2.18 -8.78
N SER A 79 -20.55 -2.92 -8.14
CA SER A 79 -21.90 -2.43 -7.83
C SER A 79 -21.90 -1.32 -6.78
N THR A 80 -21.00 -1.40 -5.80
CA THR A 80 -20.95 -0.46 -4.67
C THR A 80 -20.19 0.80 -5.02
N TYR A 81 -19.00 0.66 -5.61
CA TYR A 81 -18.10 1.79 -5.85
C TYR A 81 -18.12 2.27 -7.30
N GLY A 82 -18.40 1.39 -8.27
CA GLY A 82 -18.45 1.69 -9.70
C GLY A 82 -19.27 2.93 -10.08
N PRO A 83 -20.50 3.11 -9.56
CA PRO A 83 -21.32 4.29 -9.88
C PRO A 83 -20.69 5.64 -9.49
N HIS A 84 -19.77 5.64 -8.52
CA HIS A 84 -19.07 6.83 -8.07
C HIS A 84 -17.83 7.16 -8.93
N PHE A 85 -17.37 6.23 -9.78
CA PHE A 85 -16.26 6.44 -10.71
C PHE A 85 -16.75 6.98 -12.05
N ARG A 86 -16.33 8.20 -12.40
CA ARG A 86 -16.60 8.80 -13.71
C ARG A 86 -15.44 8.52 -14.66
N MET A 87 -15.70 7.82 -15.77
CA MET A 87 -14.67 7.44 -16.75
C MET A 87 -13.88 8.64 -17.28
N ASN A 88 -14.54 9.76 -17.59
CA ASN A 88 -13.87 10.97 -18.06
C ASN A 88 -12.84 11.50 -17.05
N GLN A 89 -13.13 11.41 -15.75
CA GLN A 89 -12.20 11.84 -14.69
C GLN A 89 -11.04 10.86 -14.49
N LEU A 90 -11.26 9.57 -14.74
CA LEU A 90 -10.20 8.57 -14.68
C LEU A 90 -9.22 8.72 -15.85
N LEU A 91 -9.76 8.91 -17.06
CA LEU A 91 -8.97 9.04 -18.29
C LEU A 91 -8.22 10.38 -18.38
N SER A 92 -8.69 11.43 -17.71
CA SER A 92 -8.00 12.72 -17.70
C SER A 92 -6.73 12.74 -16.84
N ARG A 93 -6.46 11.67 -16.07
CA ARG A 93 -5.27 11.60 -15.22
C ARG A 93 -4.04 11.31 -16.07
N LYS A 94 -2.94 11.98 -15.75
CA LYS A 94 -1.63 11.61 -16.31
C LYS A 94 -1.25 10.26 -15.72
N VAL A 95 -1.04 9.29 -16.62
CA VAL A 95 -0.41 8.00 -16.32
C VAL A 95 1.10 8.20 -16.36
#